data_AF-A0A936IWX6-F1
#
_entry.id   AF-A0A936IWX6-F1
#
_cell.length_a   1.000
_cell.length_b   1.000
_cell.length_c   1.000
_cell.angle_alpha   90.00
_cell.angle_beta   90.00
_cell.angle_gamma   90.00
#
_symmetry.space_group_name_H-M   'P 1'
#
loop_
_entity.id
_entity.type
_entity.pdbx_description
1 polymer ?
#
loop_
_entity_poly.entity_id
_entity_poly.type
_entity_poly.pdbx_seq_one_letter_code
_entity_poly.pdbx_strand_id
1 'polypeptide(L)'
;MTQCTNCGQANSDNSHFCRFCGQRFAERRQESYDFKPPRPYAWKTDEYQTLAEARTAPEQVQSSFPAPANIPVMQSLQQLTYRGPQDLSGNYRCPFCHTNFLPVMERRVSTAGWITFGLLMLFTVVFFWIGLLLKENVAICPICKRQVA
;
A
#
# COMPACT_ATOMS: atom_id res chain seq x y z
N MET A 1 1.66 39.88 -1.02
CA MET A 1 0.80 39.92 -2.21
C MET A 1 1.52 39.26 -3.37
N THR A 2 0.89 38.28 -4.04
CA THR A 2 1.43 37.62 -5.24
C THR A 2 0.85 38.25 -6.49
N GLN A 3 1.71 38.56 -7.47
CA GLN A 3 1.27 39.10 -8.77
C GLN A 3 1.07 37.97 -9.77
N CYS A 4 -0.02 38.02 -10.53
CA CYS A 4 -0.27 37.04 -11.58
C CYS A 4 0.66 37.27 -12.78
N THR A 5 1.34 36.23 -13.23
CA THR A 5 2.25 36.28 -14.39
C THR A 5 1.55 36.48 -15.73
N ASN A 6 0.24 36.22 -15.82
CA ASN A 6 -0.53 36.38 -17.06
C ASN A 6 -1.23 37.73 -17.15
N CYS A 7 -1.93 38.17 -16.10
CA CYS A 7 -2.71 39.42 -16.14
C CYS A 7 -2.10 40.58 -15.33
N GLY A 8 -1.03 40.36 -14.57
CA GLY A 8 -0.35 41.39 -13.78
C GLY A 8 -1.11 41.86 -12.52
N GLN A 9 -2.33 41.36 -12.27
CA GLN A 9 -3.12 41.78 -11.12
C GLN A 9 -2.57 41.19 -9.82
N ALA A 10 -2.66 41.98 -8.75
CA ALA A 10 -2.29 41.57 -7.41
C ALA A 10 -3.38 40.69 -6.77
N ASN A 11 -2.97 39.60 -6.13
CA ASN A 11 -3.86 38.70 -5.40
C ASN A 11 -3.34 38.45 -3.98
N SER A 12 -4.18 37.86 -3.14
CA SER A 12 -3.79 37.46 -1.78
C SER A 12 -2.74 36.34 -1.82
N ASP A 13 -1.82 36.32 -0.86
CA ASP A 13 -0.69 35.37 -0.85
C ASP A 13 -1.11 33.90 -0.77
N ASN A 14 -2.31 33.62 -0.28
CA ASN A 14 -2.87 32.27 -0.14
C ASN A 14 -3.84 31.89 -1.27
N SER A 15 -3.94 32.68 -2.33
CA SER A 15 -4.81 32.36 -3.46
C SER A 15 -4.16 31.30 -4.35
N HIS A 16 -4.84 30.17 -4.56
CA HIS A 16 -4.37 29.12 -5.48
C HIS A 16 -4.60 29.48 -6.95
N PHE A 17 -5.53 30.39 -7.22
CA PHE A 17 -5.91 30.83 -8.56
C PHE A 17 -6.03 32.36 -8.61
N CYS A 18 -5.72 32.94 -9.77
CA CYS A 18 -5.95 34.35 -10.03
C CYS A 18 -7.45 34.65 -10.11
N ARG A 19 -7.92 35.61 -9.31
CA ARG A 19 -9.34 36.02 -9.28
C ARG A 19 -9.84 36.65 -10.59
N PHE A 20 -8.92 37.18 -11.41
CA PHE A 20 -9.26 37.94 -12.62
C PHE A 20 -9.13 37.13 -13.92
N CYS A 21 -8.10 36.29 -14.04
CA CYS A 21 -7.87 35.49 -15.27
C CYS A 21 -8.05 33.97 -15.06
N GLY A 22 -8.24 33.50 -13.82
CA GLY A 22 -8.44 32.08 -13.51
C GLY A 22 -7.19 31.21 -13.57
N GLN A 23 -6.02 31.76 -13.91
CA GLN A 23 -4.79 30.97 -13.96
C GLN A 23 -4.37 30.49 -12.56
N ARG A 24 -4.01 29.20 -12.45
CA ARG A 24 -3.47 28.61 -11.22
C ARG A 24 -2.06 29.14 -10.97
N PHE A 25 -1.77 29.56 -9.74
CA PHE A 25 -0.40 29.85 -9.34
C PHE A 25 0.38 28.54 -9.21
N ALA A 26 1.60 28.50 -9.74
CA ALA A 26 2.49 27.37 -9.55
C ALA A 26 2.72 27.20 -8.04
N GLU A 27 2.14 26.14 -7.49
CA GLU A 27 2.31 25.78 -6.08
C GLU A 27 3.80 25.65 -5.84
N ARG A 28 4.34 26.53 -4.99
CA ARG A 28 5.74 26.50 -4.59
C ARG A 28 5.91 25.15 -3.90
N ARG A 29 6.40 24.16 -4.66
CA ARG A 29 6.64 22.79 -4.21
C ARG A 29 7.61 22.90 -3.03
N GLN A 30 7.04 22.94 -1.84
CA GLN A 30 7.80 23.06 -0.61
C GLN A 30 8.73 21.85 -0.54
N GLU A 31 9.96 22.14 -0.17
CA GLU A 31 11.14 21.32 -0.40
C GLU A 31 10.94 19.86 -0.02
N SER A 32 11.56 19.02 -0.85
CA SER A 32 11.73 17.59 -0.65
C SER A 32 12.17 17.28 0.78
N TYR A 33 11.23 16.83 1.61
CA TYR A 33 11.60 15.97 2.73
C TYR A 33 12.31 14.76 2.11
N ASP A 34 13.62 14.67 2.31
CA ASP A 34 14.42 13.48 2.01
C ASP A 34 14.00 12.38 3.00
N PHE A 35 12.79 11.86 2.76
CA PHE A 35 12.22 10.77 3.51
C PHE A 35 12.99 9.52 3.11
N LYS A 36 14.04 9.21 3.87
CA LYS A 36 14.66 7.89 3.85
C LYS A 36 13.72 6.95 4.59
N PRO A 37 12.96 6.09 3.90
CA PRO A 37 12.13 5.11 4.60
C PRO A 37 13.04 4.25 5.48
N PRO A 38 12.63 3.92 6.73
CA PRO A 38 13.36 2.96 7.54
C PRO A 38 13.48 1.66 6.75
N ARG A 39 14.66 1.03 6.82
CA ARG A 39 14.88 -0.28 6.20
C ARG A 39 13.79 -1.21 6.73
N PRO A 40 13.01 -1.88 5.86
CA PRO A 40 11.98 -2.80 6.32
C PRO A 40 12.66 -3.81 7.23
N TYR A 41 12.08 -4.00 8.42
CA TYR A 41 12.59 -4.84 9.49
C TYR A 41 13.14 -6.13 8.89
N ALA A 42 14.46 -6.27 8.91
CA ALA A 42 15.14 -7.47 8.48
C ALA A 42 14.93 -8.50 9.60
N TRP A 43 13.76 -9.15 9.63
CA TRP A 43 13.52 -10.31 10.49
C TRP A 43 14.26 -11.55 9.95
N LYS A 44 15.43 -11.37 9.35
CA LYS A 44 16.38 -12.44 9.09
C LYS A 44 17.59 -12.20 10.00
N THR A 45 17.61 -13.01 11.04
CA THR A 45 18.71 -13.20 11.99
C THR A 45 20.02 -13.46 11.24
N ASP A 46 20.92 -12.48 11.20
CA ASP A 46 22.34 -12.72 10.89
C ASP A 46 23.28 -12.01 11.89
N GLU A 47 22.76 -11.69 13.07
CA GLU A 47 23.56 -11.33 14.25
C GLU A 47 24.29 -12.55 14.88
N TYR A 48 24.19 -13.72 14.25
CA TYR A 48 24.96 -14.94 14.55
C TYR A 48 25.87 -15.41 13.40
N GLN A 49 26.33 -14.53 12.50
CA GLN A 49 27.56 -14.83 11.76
C GLN A 49 28.76 -14.66 12.70
N THR A 50 29.08 -15.76 13.35
CA THR A 50 30.26 -15.95 14.17
C THR A 50 31.53 -15.80 13.33
N LEU A 51 32.47 -15.04 13.90
CA LEU A 51 33.92 -15.03 13.68
C LEU A 51 34.47 -16.18 12.82
N ALA A 52 34.96 -15.86 11.62
CA ALA A 52 36.29 -16.23 11.10
C ALA A 52 36.30 -16.13 9.56
N GLU A 53 36.81 -15.02 9.03
CA GLU A 53 37.92 -15.06 8.07
C GLU A 53 38.33 -13.63 7.71
N ALA A 54 39.49 -13.24 8.21
CA ALA A 54 40.29 -12.21 7.59
C ALA A 54 40.72 -12.73 6.21
N ARG A 55 40.02 -12.35 5.15
CA ARG A 55 40.58 -12.40 3.80
C ARG A 55 41.18 -11.06 3.45
N THR A 56 42.48 -11.01 3.74
CA THR A 56 43.53 -10.29 3.03
C THR A 56 43.11 -9.85 1.62
N ALA A 57 43.18 -8.55 1.38
CA ALA A 57 43.14 -7.99 0.04
C ALA A 57 44.31 -8.53 -0.80
N PRO A 58 44.07 -8.84 -2.08
CA PRO A 58 45.03 -8.51 -3.12
C PRO A 58 44.43 -7.42 -4.01
N GLU A 59 45.15 -6.31 -4.04
CA GLU A 59 45.63 -5.62 -5.23
C GLU A 59 44.74 -5.50 -6.47
N GLN A 60 44.68 -4.26 -6.95
CA GLN A 60 43.99 -3.82 -8.14
C GLN A 60 44.43 -4.63 -9.38
N VAL A 61 43.47 -5.27 -10.05
CA VAL A 61 43.60 -5.58 -11.47
C VAL A 61 42.53 -4.81 -12.21
N GLN A 62 42.94 -3.68 -12.76
CA GLN A 62 42.18 -2.81 -13.63
C GLN A 62 42.07 -3.50 -15.00
N SER A 63 41.03 -4.33 -15.18
CA SER A 63 40.72 -4.90 -16.49
C SER A 63 39.70 -4.03 -17.20
N SER A 64 40.20 -3.18 -18.09
CA SER A 64 39.42 -2.48 -19.11
C SER A 64 38.75 -3.49 -20.05
N PHE A 65 37.42 -3.60 -19.97
CA PHE A 65 36.62 -4.27 -21.00
C PHE A 65 35.74 -3.23 -21.72
N PRO A 66 35.78 -3.20 -23.07
CA PRO A 66 34.93 -2.32 -23.85
C PRO A 66 33.48 -2.82 -23.83
N ALA A 67 32.55 -1.89 -23.73
CA ALA A 67 31.11 -2.15 -23.72
C ALA A 67 30.65 -2.86 -25.01
N PRO A 68 29.87 -3.95 -24.92
CA PRO A 68 28.99 -4.36 -26.00
C PRO A 68 27.59 -3.76 -25.84
N ALA A 69 27.01 -3.47 -27.00
CA ALA A 69 25.76 -2.78 -27.24
C ALA A 69 24.52 -3.53 -26.71
N ASN A 70 23.49 -2.72 -26.41
CA ASN A 70 22.06 -3.01 -26.45
C ASN A 70 21.63 -4.48 -26.37
N ILE A 71 21.23 -4.89 -25.16
CA ILE A 71 20.28 -5.98 -24.96
C ILE A 71 19.02 -5.34 -24.33
N PRO A 72 17.82 -5.43 -24.94
CA PRO A 72 16.60 -5.14 -24.24
C PRO A 72 16.36 -6.26 -23.21
N VAL A 73 16.80 -6.03 -21.97
CA VAL A 73 16.50 -6.92 -20.87
C VAL A 73 15.04 -6.74 -20.50
N MET A 74 14.28 -7.80 -20.75
CA MET A 74 12.98 -8.12 -20.19
C MET A 74 12.95 -7.78 -18.69
N GLN A 75 12.28 -6.69 -18.33
CA GLN A 75 11.87 -6.37 -16.96
C GLN A 75 10.41 -5.94 -17.06
N SER A 76 9.45 -6.77 -16.68
CA SER A 76 8.96 -6.71 -15.31
C SER A 76 8.31 -8.03 -14.86
N LEU A 77 9.11 -8.91 -14.27
CA LEU A 77 8.63 -10.00 -13.40
C LEU A 77 8.82 -9.60 -11.93
N GLN A 78 8.28 -8.45 -11.53
CA GLN A 78 8.27 -8.01 -10.12
C GLN A 78 6.98 -7.23 -9.79
N GLN A 79 5.83 -7.88 -9.91
CA GLN A 79 4.63 -7.49 -9.18
C GLN A 79 4.59 -8.24 -7.83
N LEU A 80 5.57 -7.97 -6.98
CA LEU A 80 5.58 -8.48 -5.61
C LEU A 80 4.78 -7.52 -4.72
N THR A 81 3.46 -7.77 -4.72
CA THR A 81 2.58 -7.72 -3.55
C THR A 81 2.61 -6.46 -2.69
N TYR A 82 2.30 -5.30 -3.27
CA TYR A 82 1.70 -4.22 -2.48
C TYR A 82 0.21 -4.56 -2.26
N ARG A 83 -0.13 -5.00 -1.05
CA ARG A 83 -1.50 -5.18 -0.55
C ARG A 83 -2.08 -3.86 -0.01
N GLY A 84 -1.75 -2.73 -0.64
CA GLY A 84 -2.51 -1.51 -0.39
C GLY A 84 -3.92 -1.63 -0.97
N PRO A 85 -4.85 -0.74 -0.58
CA PRO A 85 -6.16 -0.67 -1.21
C PRO A 85 -5.93 -0.54 -2.72
N GLN A 86 -6.23 -1.62 -3.45
CA GLN A 86 -6.10 -1.62 -4.88
C GLN A 86 -7.26 -0.79 -5.41
N ASP A 87 -6.97 0.44 -5.80
CA ASP A 87 -7.87 1.25 -6.61
C ASP A 87 -7.89 0.62 -8.02
N LEU A 88 -8.41 -0.61 -8.15
CA LEU A 88 -8.78 -1.13 -9.46
C LEU A 88 -9.87 -0.21 -9.97
N SER A 89 -9.62 0.41 -11.12
CA SER A 89 -10.45 1.35 -11.85
C SER A 89 -11.77 0.75 -12.38
N GLY A 90 -12.43 -0.10 -11.59
CA GLY A 90 -13.79 -0.56 -11.84
C GLY A 90 -14.78 0.48 -11.35
N ASN A 91 -15.94 0.57 -12.01
CA ASN A 91 -17.06 1.45 -11.64
C ASN A 91 -17.78 0.97 -10.36
N TYR A 92 -17.03 0.50 -9.36
CA TYR A 92 -17.57 0.13 -8.06
C TYR A 92 -17.81 1.40 -7.23
N ARG A 93 -19.00 1.53 -6.68
CA ARG A 93 -19.37 2.60 -5.73
C ARG A 93 -20.06 1.99 -4.54
N CYS A 94 -19.58 2.32 -3.34
CA CYS A 94 -20.25 1.88 -2.11
C CYS A 94 -21.69 2.45 -2.07
N PRO A 95 -22.74 1.64 -1.83
CA PRO A 95 -24.13 2.09 -1.81
C PRO A 95 -24.47 2.99 -0.60
N PHE A 96 -23.61 3.02 0.43
CA PHE A 96 -23.84 3.80 1.65
C PHE A 96 -23.11 5.14 1.65
N CYS A 97 -21.90 5.21 1.12
CA CYS A 97 -21.06 6.42 1.17
C CYS A 97 -20.57 6.89 -0.20
N HIS A 98 -20.93 6.19 -1.29
CA HIS A 98 -20.56 6.49 -2.67
C HIS A 98 -19.06 6.60 -2.97
N THR A 99 -18.20 6.12 -2.05
CA THR A 99 -16.76 6.07 -2.31
C THR A 99 -16.43 4.96 -3.31
N ASN A 100 -15.36 5.19 -4.09
CA ASN A 100 -14.89 4.24 -5.11
C ASN A 100 -13.87 3.23 -4.56
N PHE A 101 -13.70 3.15 -3.25
CA PHE A 101 -12.77 2.20 -2.63
C PHE A 101 -13.35 0.79 -2.67
N LEU A 102 -12.54 -0.19 -3.07
CA LEU A 102 -12.94 -1.59 -3.04
C LEU A 102 -13.23 -2.05 -1.59
N PRO A 103 -14.22 -2.92 -1.39
CA PRO A 103 -14.51 -3.43 -0.07
C PRO A 103 -13.35 -4.31 0.41
N VAL A 104 -12.98 -4.12 1.69
CA VAL A 104 -11.98 -4.93 2.36
C VAL A 104 -12.67 -6.21 2.84
N MET A 105 -12.10 -7.36 2.50
CA MET A 105 -12.58 -8.65 2.99
C MET A 105 -12.07 -8.86 4.41
N GLU A 106 -12.97 -8.80 5.39
CA GLU A 106 -12.68 -9.11 6.79
C GLU A 106 -13.17 -10.51 7.12
N ARG A 107 -12.37 -11.28 7.85
CA ARG A 107 -12.70 -12.66 8.22
C ARG A 107 -13.31 -12.68 9.61
N ARG A 108 -14.61 -12.98 9.70
CA ARG A 108 -15.37 -13.03 10.96
C ARG A 108 -15.91 -14.43 11.19
N VAL A 109 -16.15 -14.77 12.45
CA VAL A 109 -16.88 -16.01 12.79
C VAL A 109 -18.33 -15.81 12.34
N SER A 110 -18.83 -16.72 11.50
CA SER A 110 -20.21 -16.62 11.01
C SER A 110 -21.20 -16.77 12.18
N THR A 111 -22.36 -16.12 12.08
CA THR A 111 -23.48 -16.35 13.00
C THR A 111 -23.93 -17.81 12.96
N ALA A 112 -23.87 -18.45 11.78
CA ALA A 112 -24.12 -19.88 11.60
C ALA A 112 -23.07 -20.73 12.34
N GLY A 113 -21.82 -20.27 12.42
CA GLY A 113 -20.75 -20.92 13.18
C GLY A 113 -21.06 -20.96 14.68
N TRP A 114 -21.62 -19.89 15.22
CA TRP A 114 -22.06 -19.83 16.63
C TRP A 114 -23.25 -20.74 16.92
N ILE A 115 -24.26 -20.77 16.03
CA ILE A 115 -25.44 -21.63 16.21
C ILE A 115 -25.03 -23.11 16.14
N THR A 116 -24.22 -23.48 15.14
CA THR A 116 -23.71 -24.85 15.00
C THR A 116 -22.81 -25.24 16.17
N PHE A 117 -21.97 -24.33 16.66
CA PHE A 117 -21.17 -24.54 17.88
C PHE A 117 -22.07 -24.85 19.09
N GLY A 118 -23.12 -24.06 19.33
CA GLY A 118 -24.05 -24.29 20.44
C GLY A 118 -24.80 -25.62 20.34
N LEU A 119 -25.30 -25.97 19.15
CA LEU A 119 -25.97 -27.25 18.91
C LEU A 119 -25.02 -28.43 19.08
N LEU A 120 -23.82 -28.37 18.50
CA LEU A 120 -22.85 -29.45 18.59
C LEU A 120 -22.31 -29.60 20.02
N MET A 121 -22.12 -28.52 20.77
CA MET A 121 -21.73 -28.59 22.18
C MET A 121 -22.79 -29.32 23.03
N LEU A 122 -24.08 -29.14 22.72
CA LEU A 122 -25.18 -29.81 23.43
C LEU A 122 -25.28 -31.30 23.09
N PHE A 123 -25.21 -31.65 21.80
CA PHE A 123 -25.49 -33.01 21.33
C PHE A 123 -24.24 -33.91 21.23
N THR A 124 -23.09 -33.32 20.91
CA THR A 124 -21.90 -34.06 20.47
C THR A 124 -20.63 -33.28 20.85
N VAL A 125 -20.19 -33.43 22.09
CA VAL A 125 -18.98 -32.78 22.65
C VAL A 125 -17.72 -33.05 21.79
N VAL A 126 -17.72 -34.09 20.93
CA VAL A 126 -16.62 -34.41 20.03
C VAL A 126 -16.52 -33.48 18.81
N PHE A 127 -17.60 -32.82 18.36
CA PHE A 127 -17.57 -32.06 17.10
C PHE A 127 -17.61 -30.53 17.26
N PHE A 128 -17.59 -30.03 18.50
CA PHE A 128 -17.77 -28.60 18.78
C PHE A 128 -16.72 -27.69 18.11
N TRP A 129 -15.49 -28.16 17.87
CA TRP A 129 -14.43 -27.38 17.23
C TRP A 129 -14.71 -27.06 15.74
N ILE A 130 -15.58 -27.84 15.07
CA ILE A 130 -15.92 -27.63 13.65
C ILE A 130 -16.69 -26.30 13.48
N GLY A 131 -17.55 -25.94 14.43
CA GLY A 131 -18.28 -24.67 14.41
C GLY A 131 -17.36 -23.44 14.44
N LEU A 132 -16.18 -23.55 15.10
CA LEU A 132 -15.18 -22.48 15.16
C LEU A 132 -14.36 -22.34 13.87
N LEU A 133 -14.34 -23.37 13.03
CA LEU A 133 -13.66 -23.34 11.73
C LEU A 133 -14.49 -22.66 10.65
N LEU A 134 -15.79 -22.47 10.87
CA LEU A 134 -16.67 -21.76 9.95
C LEU A 134 -16.41 -20.25 10.01
N LYS A 135 -15.43 -19.83 9.23
CA LYS A 135 -15.11 -18.42 9.01
C LYS A 135 -15.76 -17.93 7.74
N GLU A 136 -16.52 -16.86 7.86
CA GLU A 136 -17.17 -16.19 6.75
C GLU A 136 -16.37 -14.95 6.37
N ASN A 137 -16.33 -14.65 5.07
CA ASN A 137 -15.68 -13.46 4.56
C ASN A 137 -16.76 -12.40 4.34
N VAL A 138 -16.63 -11.28 5.04
CA VAL A 138 -17.57 -10.17 4.96
C VAL A 138 -16.89 -9.03 4.22
N ALA A 139 -17.55 -8.53 3.16
CA ALA A 139 -17.08 -7.38 2.41
C ALA A 139 -17.49 -6.08 3.14
N ILE A 140 -16.51 -5.33 3.64
CA ILE A 140 -16.75 -4.12 4.44
C ILE A 140 -16.11 -2.91 3.74
N CYS A 141 -16.85 -1.82 3.63
CA CYS A 141 -16.30 -0.58 3.08
C CYS A 141 -15.27 0.03 4.05
N PRO A 142 -14.06 0.40 3.59
CA PRO A 142 -13.02 0.95 4.47
C PRO A 142 -13.37 2.33 5.04
N ILE A 143 -14.24 3.09 4.37
CA ILE A 143 -14.61 4.46 4.78
C ILE A 143 -15.76 4.42 5.80
N CYS A 144 -16.90 3.86 5.40
CA CYS A 144 -18.11 3.89 6.23
C CYS A 144 -18.26 2.68 7.17
N LYS A 145 -17.37 1.68 7.05
CA LYS A 145 -17.37 0.44 7.85
C LYS A 145 -18.69 -0.35 7.81
N ARG A 146 -19.54 -0.10 6.82
CA ARG A 146 -20.76 -0.89 6.58
C ARG A 146 -20.45 -2.09 5.71
N GLN A 147 -21.16 -3.18 5.96
CA GLN A 147 -21.15 -4.39 5.15
C GLN A 147 -21.86 -4.13 3.82
N VAL A 148 -21.24 -4.58 2.72
CA VAL A 148 -21.69 -4.28 1.34
C VAL A 148 -22.12 -5.51 0.54
N ALA A 149 -22.09 -6.70 1.16
CA ALA A 149 -22.50 -7.98 0.59
C ALA A 149 -23.53 -8.65 1.50
#